data_AF-A0A2V3JMG9-F1
#
_entry.id   AF-A0A2V3JMG9-F1
#
_cell.length_a   1.000
_cell.length_b   1.000
_cell.length_c   1.000
_cell.angle_alpha   90.00
_cell.angle_beta   90.00
_cell.angle_gamma   90.00
#
_symmetry.space_group_name_H-M   'P 1'
#
loop_
_entity.id
_entity.type
_entity.pdbx_description
1 polymer ?
#
loop_
_entity_poly.entity_id
_entity_poly.type
_entity_poly.pdbx_seq_one_letter_code
_entity_poly.pdbx_strand_id
1 'polypeptide(L)'
;KPLKKIPETNAIFENVNKVNHQSDEDPETLRISIDAKAKVNIGEFSRGGKSREEEPEEALDHDMNPDIKMVPFGIFEPTTDHLSIVFSTSVETSDFVVDCLELWWEENKERHADIRKLVINLDNGPHVSSRRTQFIKRMIEFADNTGLKIQLAYYPPYHSKYNPVERCWGVLEMHWNGTLLSSVNKAIKWAETMTWNSVHPAVHLIDKVYQNGVKLTKEAMKICEERIERSGNLPKWDVTIEPAFG
;
A
#
# COMPACT_ATOMS: atom_id res chain seq x y z
N LYS A 1 0.15 24.62 7.38
CA LYS A 1 -1.04 24.45 8.26
C LYS A 1 -0.67 23.46 9.36
N PRO A 2 -1.01 23.68 10.64
CA PRO A 2 -0.66 22.72 11.68
C PRO A 2 -1.31 21.37 11.36
N LEU A 3 -0.54 20.28 11.46
CA LEU A 3 -1.06 18.92 11.36
C LEU A 3 -2.18 18.78 12.39
N LYS A 4 -3.41 18.48 11.94
CA LYS A 4 -4.58 18.43 12.81
C LYS A 4 -4.48 17.17 13.68
N LYS A 5 -3.85 17.29 14.85
CA LYS A 5 -3.79 16.24 15.86
C LYS A 5 -5.21 15.99 16.37
N ILE A 6 -5.74 14.79 16.13
CA ILE A 6 -7.01 14.35 16.72
C ILE A 6 -6.80 13.90 18.17
N PRO A 7 -7.81 13.94 19.05
CA PRO A 7 -7.68 13.54 20.45
C PRO A 7 -7.04 12.15 20.63
N GLU A 8 -7.37 11.21 19.75
CA GLU A 8 -6.97 9.82 19.80
C GLU A 8 -5.55 9.57 19.25
N THR A 9 -4.86 10.59 18.72
CA THR A 9 -3.58 10.41 18.00
C THR A 9 -2.56 9.60 18.79
N ASN A 10 -2.39 9.89 20.09
CA ASN A 10 -1.44 9.18 20.94
C ASN A 10 -1.86 7.71 21.15
N ALA A 11 -3.14 7.46 21.45
CA ALA A 11 -3.67 6.12 21.63
C ALA A 11 -3.55 5.27 20.35
N ILE A 12 -3.72 5.88 19.16
CA ILE A 12 -3.52 5.21 17.88
C ILE A 12 -2.05 4.80 17.72
N PHE A 13 -1.09 5.68 18.02
CA PHE A 13 0.33 5.34 17.94
C PHE A 13 0.72 4.26 18.95
N GLU A 14 0.24 4.34 20.18
CA GLU A 14 0.46 3.31 21.20
C GLU A 14 -0.08 1.96 20.74
N ASN A 15 -1.27 1.94 20.13
CA ASN A 15 -1.87 0.73 19.57
C ASN A 15 -1.03 0.15 18.42
N VAL A 16 -0.67 0.98 17.43
CA VAL A 16 0.14 0.54 16.28
C VAL A 16 1.50 0.01 16.75
N ASN A 17 2.17 0.70 17.67
CA ASN A 17 3.45 0.23 18.21
C ASN A 17 3.30 -1.11 18.94
N LYS A 18 2.24 -1.28 19.73
CA LYS A 18 1.95 -2.53 20.42
C LYS A 18 1.69 -3.66 19.41
N VAL A 19 0.82 -3.43 18.42
CA VAL A 19 0.48 -4.43 17.39
C VAL A 19 1.71 -4.81 16.56
N ASN A 20 2.55 -3.83 16.20
CA ASN A 20 3.80 -4.08 15.49
C ASN A 20 4.75 -4.95 16.33
N HIS A 21 4.96 -4.61 17.60
CA HIS A 21 5.84 -5.40 18.47
C HIS A 21 5.34 -6.83 18.64
N GLN A 22 4.03 -7.00 18.89
CA GLN A 22 3.42 -8.31 19.04
C GLN A 22 3.48 -9.15 17.78
N SER A 23 3.37 -8.53 16.59
CA SER A 23 3.51 -9.25 15.32
C SER A 23 4.94 -9.64 15.03
N ASP A 24 5.90 -8.76 15.30
CA ASP A 24 7.32 -9.04 15.06
C ASP A 24 7.88 -10.12 16.02
N GLU A 25 7.23 -10.38 17.16
CA GLU A 25 7.58 -11.44 18.12
C GLU A 25 6.89 -12.79 17.87
N ASP A 26 5.83 -12.81 17.04
CA ASP A 26 5.03 -14.00 16.79
C ASP A 26 5.43 -14.68 15.47
N PRO A 27 6.00 -15.90 15.50
CA PRO A 27 6.49 -16.57 14.30
C PRO A 27 5.39 -16.95 13.30
N GLU A 28 4.11 -17.01 13.72
CA GLU A 28 2.96 -17.28 12.84
C GLU A 28 2.30 -15.99 12.32
N THR A 29 2.84 -14.82 12.67
CA THR A 29 2.32 -13.52 12.22
C THR A 29 3.31 -12.83 11.28
N LEU A 30 2.82 -12.39 10.12
CA LEU A 30 3.56 -11.51 9.22
C LEU A 30 3.02 -10.10 9.32
N ARG A 31 3.90 -9.12 9.45
CA ARG A 31 3.56 -7.70 9.34
C ARG A 31 3.98 -7.14 7.98
N ILE A 32 3.04 -6.47 7.32
CA ILE A 32 3.29 -5.68 6.12
C ILE A 32 2.84 -4.23 6.31
N SER A 33 3.42 -3.34 5.52
CA SER A 33 3.09 -1.92 5.44
C SER A 33 2.75 -1.59 4.00
N ILE A 34 1.54 -1.05 3.79
CA ILE A 34 1.05 -0.77 2.45
C ILE A 34 0.57 0.66 2.30
N ASP A 35 0.76 1.21 1.11
CA ASP A 35 0.41 2.59 0.77
C ASP A 35 0.44 2.80 -0.75
N ALA A 36 -0.32 3.77 -1.24
CA ALA A 36 -0.22 4.24 -2.62
C ALA A 36 0.69 5.48 -2.69
N LYS A 37 1.71 5.45 -3.54
CA LYS A 37 2.51 6.65 -3.80
C LYS A 37 1.67 7.67 -4.58
N ALA A 38 2.04 8.95 -4.45
CA ALA A 38 1.58 9.99 -5.37
C ALA A 38 1.69 9.55 -6.84
N LYS A 39 0.66 9.88 -7.62
CA LYS A 39 0.57 9.52 -9.04
C LYS A 39 1.77 10.02 -9.81
N VAL A 40 2.29 9.17 -10.69
CA VAL A 40 3.46 9.44 -11.52
C VAL A 40 3.01 9.77 -12.94
N ASN A 41 3.33 10.97 -13.39
CA ASN A 41 3.10 11.39 -14.76
C ASN A 41 4.16 10.75 -15.67
N ILE A 42 3.72 10.04 -16.71
CA ILE A 42 4.58 9.46 -17.74
C ILE A 42 4.73 10.45 -18.88
N GLY A 43 5.98 10.69 -19.28
CA GLY A 43 6.39 11.70 -20.25
C GLY A 43 7.76 12.28 -19.91
N GLU A 44 8.26 13.17 -20.76
CA GLU A 44 9.58 13.82 -20.63
C GLU A 44 9.53 14.99 -19.63
N PHE A 45 9.02 14.72 -18.43
CA PHE A 45 8.85 15.71 -17.38
C PHE A 45 10.09 15.81 -16.50
N SER A 46 10.57 17.04 -16.29
CA SER A 46 11.57 17.32 -15.26
C SER A 46 11.02 16.97 -13.88
N ARG A 47 11.86 16.34 -13.05
CA ARG A 47 11.53 15.94 -11.67
C ARG A 47 12.48 16.54 -10.63
N GLY A 48 13.21 17.58 -11.03
CA GLY A 48 14.09 18.33 -10.14
C GLY A 48 15.34 17.58 -9.66
N GLY A 49 15.67 16.42 -10.23
CA GLY A 49 16.92 15.72 -9.99
C GLY A 49 18.03 16.08 -10.99
N LYS A 50 19.25 15.64 -10.70
CA LYS A 50 20.41 15.76 -11.60
C LYS A 50 20.66 14.40 -12.24
N SER A 51 20.78 14.36 -13.57
CA SER A 51 21.20 13.14 -14.27
C SER A 51 22.59 12.72 -13.81
N ARG A 52 22.84 11.41 -13.78
CA ARG A 52 24.17 10.82 -13.53
C ARG A 52 24.96 10.58 -14.82
N GLU A 53 24.37 10.91 -15.97
CA GLU A 53 24.97 10.76 -17.30
C GLU A 53 25.79 12.01 -17.67
N GLU A 54 26.82 11.85 -18.52
CA GLU A 54 27.70 12.94 -18.95
C GLU A 54 26.98 14.01 -19.79
N GLU A 55 25.87 13.64 -20.46
CA GLU A 55 24.98 14.55 -21.17
C GLU A 55 23.58 14.50 -20.54
N PRO A 56 23.03 15.61 -20.02
CA PRO A 56 21.68 15.64 -19.47
C PRO A 56 20.62 15.58 -20.58
N GLU A 57 19.68 14.63 -20.50
CA GLU A 57 18.51 14.58 -21.39
C GLU A 57 17.67 15.87 -21.24
N GLU A 58 17.32 16.52 -22.36
CA GLU A 58 16.44 17.71 -22.36
C GLU A 58 15.02 17.31 -21.89
N ALA A 59 14.49 18.04 -20.91
CA ALA A 59 13.16 17.78 -20.34
C ALA A 59 12.19 18.93 -20.68
N LEU A 60 10.92 18.59 -20.92
CA LEU A 60 9.86 19.59 -21.09
C LEU A 60 9.48 20.18 -19.73
N ASP A 61 9.76 21.48 -19.55
CA ASP A 61 9.50 22.19 -18.30
C ASP A 61 8.03 22.64 -18.15
N HIS A 62 7.21 22.55 -19.22
CA HIS A 62 5.94 23.27 -19.30
C HIS A 62 4.76 22.64 -20.08
N ASP A 63 4.71 21.34 -20.36
CA ASP A 63 3.53 20.73 -21.03
C ASP A 63 2.68 19.87 -20.08
N MET A 64 1.58 20.42 -19.55
CA MET A 64 0.89 19.92 -18.35
C MET A 64 -0.12 18.77 -18.57
N ASN A 65 -0.06 18.07 -19.70
CA ASN A 65 -0.97 16.97 -20.00
C ASN A 65 -0.20 15.65 -20.20
N PRO A 66 0.00 14.85 -19.14
CA PRO A 66 0.67 13.57 -19.27
C PRO A 66 -0.23 12.59 -20.06
N ASP A 67 0.36 11.89 -21.02
CA ASP A 67 -0.34 10.87 -21.81
C ASP A 67 -0.92 9.76 -20.92
N ILE A 68 -0.19 9.41 -19.86
CA ILE A 68 -0.55 8.35 -18.90
C ILE A 68 -0.18 8.80 -17.49
N LYS A 69 -1.08 8.54 -16.53
CA LYS A 69 -0.80 8.64 -15.09
C LYS A 69 -0.74 7.26 -14.50
N MET A 70 0.40 6.92 -13.89
CA MET A 70 0.58 5.67 -13.18
C MET A 70 0.33 5.84 -11.68
N VAL A 71 -0.26 4.82 -11.07
CA VAL A 71 -0.43 4.70 -9.62
C VAL A 71 0.53 3.63 -9.12
N PRO A 72 1.61 3.99 -8.42
CA PRO A 72 2.46 3.02 -7.72
C PRO A 72 1.81 2.64 -6.39
N PHE A 73 1.78 1.35 -6.09
CA PHE A 73 1.32 0.79 -4.83
C PHE A 73 2.42 -0.09 -4.22
N GLY A 74 2.67 0.07 -2.93
CA GLY A 74 3.81 -0.52 -2.25
C GLY A 74 3.34 -1.48 -1.19
N ILE A 75 3.98 -2.65 -1.12
CA ILE A 75 3.80 -3.63 -0.06
C ILE A 75 5.19 -3.92 0.50
N PHE A 76 5.43 -3.46 1.73
CA PHE A 76 6.72 -3.56 2.39
C PHE A 76 6.65 -4.48 3.60
N GLU A 77 7.57 -5.44 3.70
CA GLU A 77 7.76 -6.34 4.84
C GLU A 77 8.86 -5.79 5.76
N PRO A 78 8.54 -5.13 6.89
CA PRO A 78 9.55 -4.45 7.69
C PRO A 78 10.55 -5.38 8.38
N THR A 79 10.22 -6.65 8.57
CA THR A 79 11.06 -7.65 9.24
C THR A 79 12.07 -8.31 8.30
N THR A 80 11.80 -8.32 6.99
CA THR A 80 12.63 -8.99 5.98
C THR A 80 13.18 -8.04 4.93
N ASP A 81 12.84 -6.75 5.00
CA ASP A 81 13.19 -5.71 4.04
C ASP A 81 12.71 -5.96 2.59
N HIS A 82 11.80 -6.92 2.38
CA HIS A 82 11.25 -7.19 1.06
C HIS A 82 10.22 -6.10 0.70
N LEU A 83 10.37 -5.54 -0.50
CA LEU A 83 9.47 -4.55 -1.06
C LEU A 83 8.88 -5.09 -2.37
N SER A 84 7.57 -5.01 -2.51
CA SER A 84 6.87 -5.21 -3.78
C SER A 84 6.24 -3.89 -4.22
N ILE A 85 6.44 -3.51 -5.48
CA ILE A 85 5.87 -2.31 -6.10
C ILE A 85 4.98 -2.75 -7.25
N VAL A 86 3.68 -2.48 -7.12
CA VAL A 86 2.71 -2.77 -8.17
C VAL A 86 2.26 -1.46 -8.79
N PHE A 87 2.44 -1.34 -10.10
CA PHE A 87 1.97 -0.20 -10.86
C PHE A 87 0.61 -0.48 -11.49
N SER A 88 -0.20 0.55 -11.64
CA SER A 88 -1.37 0.54 -12.53
C SER A 88 -1.42 1.79 -13.39
N THR A 89 -1.93 1.65 -14.60
CA THR A 89 -2.29 2.76 -15.52
C THR A 89 -3.72 3.28 -15.31
N SER A 90 -4.44 2.69 -14.34
CA SER A 90 -5.81 3.04 -14.00
C SER A 90 -5.88 3.89 -12.73
N VAL A 91 -7.10 4.14 -12.24
CA VAL A 91 -7.33 4.88 -11.00
C VAL A 91 -7.15 3.99 -9.79
N GLU A 92 -6.60 4.56 -8.72
CA GLU A 92 -6.55 3.91 -7.41
C GLU A 92 -7.98 3.63 -6.91
N THR A 93 -8.23 2.37 -6.53
CA THR A 93 -9.51 1.93 -5.96
C THR A 93 -9.27 0.88 -4.88
N SER A 94 -10.29 0.58 -4.06
CA SER A 94 -10.21 -0.52 -3.11
C SER A 94 -9.98 -1.87 -3.81
N ASP A 95 -10.53 -2.05 -5.00
CA ASP A 95 -10.30 -3.26 -5.81
C ASP A 95 -8.85 -3.34 -6.30
N PHE A 96 -8.27 -2.22 -6.73
CA PHE A 96 -6.85 -2.17 -7.11
C PHE A 96 -5.94 -2.53 -5.93
N VAL A 97 -6.20 -1.96 -4.75
CA VAL A 97 -5.41 -2.27 -3.55
C VAL A 97 -5.45 -3.76 -3.21
N VAL A 98 -6.64 -4.37 -3.22
CA VAL A 98 -6.75 -5.78 -2.86
C VAL A 98 -6.24 -6.70 -3.97
N ASP A 99 -6.39 -6.35 -5.25
CA ASP A 99 -5.74 -7.07 -6.35
C ASP A 99 -4.19 -7.05 -6.20
N CYS A 100 -3.61 -5.95 -5.70
CA CYS A 100 -2.17 -5.89 -5.40
C CYS A 100 -1.79 -6.83 -4.24
N LEU A 101 -2.61 -6.89 -3.19
CA LEU A 101 -2.40 -7.81 -2.06
C LEU A 101 -2.54 -9.28 -2.48
N GLU A 102 -3.52 -9.59 -3.32
CA GLU A 102 -3.73 -10.93 -3.90
C GLU A 102 -2.52 -11.35 -4.74
N LEU A 103 -2.03 -10.47 -5.62
CA LEU A 103 -0.82 -10.71 -6.42
C LEU A 103 0.41 -10.97 -5.52
N TRP A 104 0.65 -10.09 -4.55
CA TRP A 104 1.77 -10.22 -3.63
C TRP A 104 1.67 -11.52 -2.81
N TRP A 105 0.49 -11.85 -2.29
CA TRP A 105 0.33 -13.08 -1.52
C TRP A 105 0.58 -14.31 -2.37
N GLU A 106 0.05 -14.37 -3.60
CA GLU A 106 0.27 -15.51 -4.50
C GLU A 106 1.76 -15.76 -4.78
N GLU A 107 2.54 -14.71 -4.97
CA GLU A 107 3.99 -14.82 -5.23
C GLU A 107 4.81 -15.16 -3.97
N ASN A 108 4.26 -14.91 -2.78
CA ASN A 108 5.01 -15.01 -1.52
C ASN A 108 4.48 -16.06 -0.53
N LYS A 109 3.32 -16.67 -0.80
CA LYS A 109 2.68 -17.64 0.10
C LYS A 109 3.55 -18.86 0.41
N GLU A 110 4.41 -19.28 -0.52
CA GLU A 110 5.35 -20.39 -0.27
C GLU A 110 6.45 -19.99 0.72
N ARG A 111 6.94 -18.74 0.61
CA ARG A 111 7.91 -18.16 1.55
C ARG A 111 7.29 -17.94 2.94
N HIS A 112 5.98 -17.73 2.99
CA HIS A 112 5.20 -17.42 4.18
C HIS A 112 4.26 -18.56 4.59
N ALA A 113 4.61 -19.82 4.32
CA ALA A 113 3.72 -20.97 4.50
C ALA A 113 3.28 -21.23 5.96
N ASP A 114 4.11 -20.82 6.93
CA ASP A 114 3.85 -20.94 8.36
C ASP A 114 3.00 -19.78 8.92
N ILE A 115 2.76 -18.75 8.12
CA ILE A 115 2.00 -17.57 8.55
C ILE A 115 0.50 -17.90 8.60
N ARG A 116 -0.12 -17.59 9.74
CA ARG A 116 -1.56 -17.72 9.99
C ARG A 116 -2.25 -16.37 10.15
N LYS A 117 -1.49 -15.33 10.48
CA LYS A 117 -2.01 -13.98 10.68
C LYS A 117 -1.21 -12.95 9.88
N LEU A 118 -1.93 -12.07 9.20
CA LEU A 118 -1.37 -10.92 8.50
C LEU A 118 -1.78 -9.62 9.21
N VAL A 119 -0.79 -8.90 9.75
CA VAL A 119 -0.95 -7.54 10.26
C VAL A 119 -0.63 -6.56 9.14
N ILE A 120 -1.57 -5.68 8.81
CA ILE A 120 -1.42 -4.70 7.73
C ILE A 120 -1.42 -3.29 8.31
N ASN A 121 -0.27 -2.63 8.16
CA ASN A 121 -0.05 -1.24 8.51
C ASN A 121 -0.53 -0.33 7.37
N LEU A 122 -1.50 0.52 7.68
CA LEU A 122 -2.26 1.28 6.69
C LEU A 122 -2.28 2.76 7.03
N ASP A 123 -2.38 3.59 6.00
CA ASP A 123 -2.96 4.91 6.14
C ASP A 123 -4.50 4.79 6.19
N ASN A 124 -5.22 5.76 6.76
CA ASN A 124 -6.69 5.75 6.68
C ASN A 124 -7.16 6.53 5.43
N GLY A 125 -6.56 6.21 4.29
CA GLY A 125 -6.88 6.78 2.98
C GLY A 125 -8.28 6.40 2.47
N PRO A 126 -8.78 7.07 1.43
CA PRO A 126 -10.16 6.90 0.94
C PRO A 126 -10.46 5.51 0.36
N HIS A 127 -9.42 4.78 -0.06
CA HIS A 127 -9.53 3.45 -0.70
C HIS A 127 -9.25 2.29 0.27
N VAL A 128 -8.62 2.56 1.40
CA VAL A 128 -8.23 1.56 2.42
C VAL A 128 -8.87 1.79 3.79
N SER A 129 -9.70 2.82 3.94
CA SER A 129 -10.40 3.09 5.20
C SER A 129 -11.27 1.91 5.63
N SER A 130 -11.24 1.58 6.92
CA SER A 130 -12.08 0.51 7.51
C SER A 130 -13.59 0.77 7.46
N ARG A 131 -14.02 1.95 6.99
CA ARG A 131 -15.43 2.29 6.71
C ARG A 131 -15.78 2.23 5.23
N ARG A 132 -14.80 1.94 4.36
CA ARG A 132 -15.01 1.81 2.93
C ARG A 132 -15.58 0.42 2.66
N THR A 133 -16.85 0.38 2.26
CA THR A 133 -17.59 -0.89 2.15
C THR A 133 -16.96 -1.87 1.18
N GLN A 134 -16.52 -1.40 0.01
CA GLN A 134 -15.84 -2.23 -0.98
C GLN A 134 -14.50 -2.77 -0.45
N PHE A 135 -13.74 -1.96 0.29
CA PHE A 135 -12.47 -2.39 0.86
C PHE A 135 -12.68 -3.51 1.88
N ILE A 136 -13.59 -3.31 2.84
CA ILE A 136 -13.90 -4.34 3.84
C ILE A 136 -14.41 -5.63 3.19
N LYS A 137 -15.32 -5.54 2.21
CA LYS A 137 -15.77 -6.72 1.46
C LYS A 137 -14.60 -7.48 0.85
N ARG A 138 -13.73 -6.78 0.11
CA ARG A 138 -12.57 -7.38 -0.57
C ARG A 138 -11.56 -7.96 0.43
N MET A 139 -11.35 -7.32 1.57
CA MET A 139 -10.48 -7.85 2.63
C MET A 139 -11.06 -9.10 3.32
N ILE A 140 -12.38 -9.19 3.48
CA ILE A 140 -13.04 -10.43 3.95
C ILE A 140 -12.85 -11.55 2.92
N GLU A 141 -13.07 -11.27 1.63
CA GLU A 141 -12.84 -12.24 0.57
C GLU A 141 -11.37 -12.69 0.51
N PHE A 142 -10.44 -11.75 0.69
CA PHE A 142 -9.02 -12.07 0.78
C PHE A 142 -8.68 -12.95 1.99
N ALA A 143 -9.22 -12.65 3.19
CA ALA A 143 -9.07 -13.52 4.36
C ALA A 143 -9.63 -14.93 4.10
N ASP A 144 -10.83 -15.01 3.53
CA ASP A 144 -11.50 -16.28 3.23
C ASP A 144 -10.75 -17.13 2.22
N ASN A 145 -10.20 -16.49 1.17
CA ASN A 145 -9.45 -17.18 0.13
C ASN A 145 -8.08 -17.66 0.59
N THR A 146 -7.45 -16.93 1.52
CA THR A 146 -6.08 -17.22 1.98
C THR A 146 -6.05 -18.05 3.27
N GLY A 147 -7.15 -18.10 4.01
CA GLY A 147 -7.19 -18.68 5.35
C GLY A 147 -6.44 -17.86 6.40
N LEU A 148 -6.04 -16.63 6.07
CA LEU A 148 -5.31 -15.76 6.99
C LEU A 148 -6.27 -14.97 7.88
N LYS A 149 -5.96 -14.93 9.18
CA LYS A 149 -6.49 -13.89 10.05
C LYS A 149 -5.88 -12.55 9.69
N ILE A 150 -6.68 -11.52 9.45
CA ILE A 150 -6.18 -10.20 9.05
C ILE A 150 -6.42 -9.20 10.17
N GLN A 151 -5.40 -8.44 10.54
CA GLN A 151 -5.53 -7.29 11.43
C GLN A 151 -5.09 -6.01 10.72
N LEU A 152 -6.03 -5.09 10.53
CA LEU A 152 -5.81 -3.78 9.92
C LEU A 152 -5.46 -2.76 11.00
N ALA A 153 -4.19 -2.33 11.04
CA ALA A 153 -3.67 -1.37 12.00
C ALA A 153 -3.40 -0.02 11.31
N TYR A 154 -4.17 1.01 11.66
CA TYR A 154 -4.16 2.28 10.95
C TYR A 154 -3.33 3.34 11.68
N TYR A 155 -2.48 4.05 10.93
CA TYR A 155 -1.82 5.26 11.41
C TYR A 155 -2.81 6.44 11.49
N PRO A 156 -2.57 7.42 12.38
CA PRO A 156 -3.46 8.56 12.51
C PRO A 156 -3.39 9.46 11.27
N PRO A 157 -4.46 10.23 10.97
CA PRO A 157 -4.48 11.14 9.83
C PRO A 157 -3.34 12.14 9.90
N TYR A 158 -2.78 12.50 8.74
CA TYR A 158 -1.63 13.42 8.63
C TYR A 158 -0.33 12.91 9.28
N HIS A 159 -0.28 11.63 9.63
CA HIS A 159 0.89 10.97 10.19
C HIS A 159 1.29 9.74 9.37
N SER A 160 0.89 9.67 8.09
CA SER A 160 1.23 8.57 7.18
C SER A 160 2.73 8.38 7.05
N LYS A 161 3.55 9.44 7.17
CA LYS A 161 5.02 9.38 7.22
C LYS A 161 5.64 8.38 8.22
N TYR A 162 4.88 7.91 9.20
CA TYR A 162 5.33 6.89 10.16
C TYR A 162 4.98 5.45 9.72
N ASN A 163 4.17 5.29 8.68
CA ASN A 163 3.93 4.03 7.98
C ASN A 163 5.25 3.61 7.29
N PRO A 164 5.83 2.43 7.58
CA PRO A 164 7.16 2.05 7.09
C PRO A 164 7.40 2.20 5.58
N VAL A 165 6.41 1.85 4.75
CA VAL A 165 6.47 1.94 3.28
C VAL A 165 6.73 3.36 2.76
N GLU A 166 6.37 4.40 3.51
CA GLU A 166 6.59 5.80 3.10
C GLU A 166 8.08 6.14 2.96
N ARG A 167 8.95 5.45 3.70
CA ARG A 167 10.40 5.59 3.51
C ARG A 167 10.87 4.96 2.19
N CYS A 168 10.26 3.83 1.80
CA CYS A 168 10.53 3.20 0.50
C CYS A 168 10.15 4.15 -0.64
N TRP A 169 9.06 4.91 -0.49
CA TRP A 169 8.68 5.95 -1.44
C TRP A 169 9.64 7.12 -1.54
N GLY A 170 10.26 7.52 -0.42
CA GLY A 170 11.33 8.51 -0.43
C GLY A 170 12.56 8.01 -1.21
N VAL A 171 12.95 6.75 -1.01
CA VAL A 171 14.07 6.12 -1.74
C VAL A 171 13.77 5.99 -3.23
N LEU A 172 12.58 5.49 -3.61
CA LEU A 172 12.17 5.40 -5.01
C LEU A 172 12.17 6.77 -5.69
N GLU A 173 11.68 7.80 -4.99
CA GLU A 173 11.67 9.18 -5.50
C GLU A 173 13.09 9.69 -5.75
N MET A 174 13.99 9.56 -4.77
CA MET A 174 15.39 9.92 -4.95
C MET A 174 16.06 9.13 -6.09
N HIS A 175 15.68 7.87 -6.29
CA HIS A 175 16.26 6.97 -7.29
C HIS A 175 15.93 7.38 -8.72
N TRP A 176 14.72 7.87 -9.00
CA TRP A 176 14.30 8.25 -10.36
C TRP A 176 14.21 9.75 -10.63
N ASN A 177 14.47 10.62 -9.65
CA ASN A 177 14.36 12.08 -9.86
C ASN A 177 15.33 12.62 -10.91
N GLY A 178 16.45 11.92 -11.16
CA GLY A 178 17.42 12.26 -12.19
C GLY A 178 17.14 11.66 -13.58
N THR A 179 15.99 11.00 -13.77
CA THR A 179 15.70 10.22 -14.98
C THR A 179 14.37 10.62 -15.60
N LEU A 180 14.32 10.71 -16.93
CA LEU A 180 13.07 10.87 -17.66
C LEU A 180 12.31 9.54 -17.69
N LEU A 181 11.12 9.49 -17.06
CA LEU A 181 10.22 8.34 -17.18
C LEU A 181 9.29 8.53 -18.39
N SER A 182 9.88 8.45 -19.58
CA SER A 182 9.21 8.70 -20.86
C SER A 182 8.19 7.62 -21.25
N SER A 183 8.20 6.46 -20.59
CA SER A 183 7.21 5.40 -20.82
C SER A 183 6.92 4.60 -19.56
N VAL A 184 5.79 3.89 -19.56
CA VAL A 184 5.40 2.93 -18.51
C VAL A 184 6.52 1.90 -18.27
N ASN A 185 7.07 1.35 -19.35
CA ASN A 185 8.15 0.36 -19.27
C ASN A 185 9.43 0.96 -18.67
N LYS A 186 9.82 2.20 -19.04
CA LYS A 186 10.99 2.89 -18.45
C LYS A 186 10.78 3.12 -16.95
N ALA A 187 9.57 3.49 -16.52
CA ALA A 187 9.24 3.63 -15.10
C ALA A 187 9.37 2.32 -14.31
N ILE A 188 8.84 1.22 -14.85
CA ILE A 188 8.93 -0.11 -14.23
C ILE A 188 10.38 -0.58 -14.15
N LYS A 189 11.11 -0.55 -15.27
CA LYS A 189 12.52 -0.98 -15.33
C LYS A 189 13.42 -0.16 -14.41
N TRP A 190 13.12 1.12 -14.22
CA TRP A 190 13.86 1.96 -13.29
C TRP A 190 13.54 1.65 -11.82
N ALA A 191 12.28 1.33 -11.51
CA ALA A 191 11.90 0.87 -10.18
C ALA A 191 12.57 -0.48 -9.85
N GLU A 192 12.70 -1.39 -10.81
CA GLU A 192 13.40 -2.69 -10.62
C GLU A 192 14.89 -2.50 -10.21
N THR A 193 15.54 -1.43 -10.65
CA THR A 193 16.97 -1.18 -10.37
C THR A 193 17.22 -0.53 -9.02
N MET A 194 16.17 -0.06 -8.33
CA MET A 194 16.33 0.48 -6.99
C MET A 194 16.67 -0.64 -6.00
N THR A 195 17.20 -0.25 -4.85
CA THR A 195 17.38 -1.17 -3.71
C THR A 195 16.86 -0.53 -2.43
N TRP A 196 16.24 -1.35 -1.59
CA TRP A 196 15.96 -1.03 -0.20
C TRP A 196 16.81 -1.97 0.67
N ASN A 197 17.71 -1.41 1.50
CA ASN A 197 18.65 -2.21 2.30
C ASN A 197 19.41 -3.29 1.49
N SER A 198 19.82 -2.96 0.26
CA SER A 198 20.48 -3.88 -0.70
C SER A 198 19.59 -4.99 -1.27
N VAL A 199 18.28 -4.95 -1.03
CA VAL A 199 17.29 -5.86 -1.61
C VAL A 199 16.58 -5.14 -2.77
N HIS A 200 16.53 -5.79 -3.93
CA HIS A 200 15.75 -5.29 -5.07
C HIS A 200 14.26 -5.54 -4.85
N PRO A 201 13.39 -4.59 -5.22
CA PRO A 201 11.96 -4.83 -5.11
C PRO A 201 11.47 -5.81 -6.19
N ALA A 202 10.43 -6.56 -5.87
CA ALA A 202 9.59 -7.18 -6.89
C ALA A 202 8.72 -6.09 -7.53
N VAL A 203 8.67 -6.03 -8.87
CA VAL A 203 7.95 -4.95 -9.57
C VAL A 203 6.98 -5.53 -10.59
N HIS A 204 5.73 -5.08 -10.53
CA HIS A 204 4.64 -5.61 -11.34
C HIS A 204 3.83 -4.48 -11.99
N LEU A 205 3.11 -4.82 -13.05
CA LEU A 205 2.11 -3.96 -13.69
C LEU A 205 0.78 -4.69 -13.72
N ILE A 206 -0.25 -4.09 -13.14
CA ILE A 206 -1.63 -4.52 -13.33
C ILE A 206 -2.27 -3.64 -14.40
N ASP A 207 -2.46 -4.23 -15.59
CA ASP A 207 -3.16 -3.62 -16.72
C ASP A 207 -4.67 -3.94 -16.68
N LYS A 208 -5.30 -3.62 -15.55
CA LYS A 208 -6.74 -3.75 -15.33
C LYS A 208 -7.35 -2.37 -15.19
N VAL A 209 -8.51 -2.17 -15.81
CA VAL A 209 -9.28 -0.93 -15.68
C VAL A 209 -10.18 -1.01 -14.45
N TYR A 210 -9.99 -0.07 -13.52
CA TYR A 210 -10.80 0.06 -12.31
C TYR A 210 -11.82 1.19 -12.43
N GLN A 211 -13.01 0.98 -11.88
CA GLN A 211 -14.07 1.97 -11.85
C GLN A 211 -14.20 2.61 -10.46
N ASN A 212 -14.41 3.92 -10.45
CA ASN A 212 -14.68 4.65 -9.21
C ASN A 212 -16.11 4.39 -8.72
N GLY A 213 -16.31 4.56 -7.40
CA GLY A 213 -17.65 4.65 -6.83
C GLY A 213 -18.32 3.31 -6.51
N VAL A 214 -17.64 2.18 -6.71
CA VAL A 214 -18.12 0.86 -6.25
C VAL A 214 -18.36 0.89 -4.73
N LYS A 215 -19.59 0.55 -4.34
CA LYS A 215 -20.06 0.54 -2.94
C LYS A 215 -21.10 -0.56 -2.77
N LEU A 216 -21.06 -1.21 -1.61
CA LEU A 216 -22.11 -2.12 -1.18
C LEU A 216 -23.37 -1.35 -0.74
N THR A 217 -24.51 -2.03 -0.82
CA THR A 217 -25.74 -1.61 -0.14
C THR A 217 -25.58 -1.66 1.37
N LYS A 218 -26.49 -1.03 2.11
CA LYS A 218 -26.44 -1.03 3.59
C LYS A 218 -26.64 -2.44 4.15
N GLU A 219 -27.51 -3.22 3.51
CA GLU A 219 -27.84 -4.59 3.87
C GLU A 219 -26.62 -5.50 3.69
N ALA A 220 -25.94 -5.42 2.55
CA ALA A 220 -24.72 -6.17 2.28
C ALA A 220 -23.58 -5.76 3.23
N MET A 221 -23.46 -4.46 3.55
CA MET A 221 -22.44 -4.00 4.49
C MET A 221 -22.71 -4.48 5.92
N LYS A 222 -23.97 -4.62 6.34
CA LYS A 222 -24.31 -5.17 7.65
C LYS A 222 -23.77 -6.59 7.82
N ILE A 223 -23.90 -7.43 6.79
CA ILE A 223 -23.35 -8.79 6.76
C ILE A 223 -21.81 -8.75 6.89
N CYS A 224 -21.15 -7.78 6.24
CA CYS A 224 -19.71 -7.61 6.36
C CYS A 224 -19.29 -7.13 7.77
N GLU A 225 -20.05 -6.25 8.42
CA GLU A 225 -19.76 -5.80 9.79
C GLU A 225 -19.89 -6.94 10.81
N GLU A 226 -20.77 -7.92 10.58
CA GLU A 226 -20.86 -9.12 11.41
C GLU A 226 -19.64 -10.05 11.27
N ARG A 227 -18.84 -9.89 10.19
CA ARG A 227 -17.63 -10.66 9.91
C ARG A 227 -16.34 -10.00 10.43
N ILE A 228 -16.40 -8.78 10.96
CA ILE A 228 -15.21 -8.05 11.43
C ILE A 228 -15.32 -7.70 12.92
N GLU A 229 -14.21 -7.79 13.63
CA GLU A 229 -14.09 -7.36 15.01
C GLU A 229 -13.38 -6.00 15.07
N ARG A 230 -14.06 -5.00 15.61
CA ARG A 230 -13.48 -3.66 15.79
C ARG A 230 -12.97 -3.54 17.23
N SER A 231 -11.75 -3.03 17.40
CA SER A 231 -11.19 -2.77 18.74
C SER A 231 -12.12 -1.86 19.55
N GLY A 232 -12.39 -2.23 20.81
CA GLY A 232 -13.31 -1.46 21.66
C GLY A 232 -12.87 -0.02 21.91
N ASN A 233 -11.56 0.22 21.99
CA ASN A 233 -11.01 1.56 22.24
C ASN A 233 -10.76 2.35 20.95
N LEU A 234 -10.49 1.66 19.84
CA LEU A 234 -10.12 2.27 18.56
C LEU A 234 -10.84 1.59 17.38
N PRO A 235 -12.18 1.57 17.34
CA PRO A 235 -12.94 0.72 16.40
C PRO A 235 -12.77 1.11 14.93
N LYS A 236 -12.26 2.31 14.67
CA LYS A 236 -11.92 2.78 13.34
C LYS A 236 -10.48 2.41 12.92
N TRP A 237 -9.58 2.29 13.90
CA TRP A 237 -8.13 2.26 13.67
C TRP A 237 -7.48 0.89 13.93
N ASP A 238 -8.25 -0.05 14.46
CA ASP A 238 -7.84 -1.44 14.63
C ASP A 238 -9.05 -2.34 14.37
N VAL A 239 -8.96 -3.12 13.30
CA VAL A 239 -10.04 -4.00 12.83
C VAL A 239 -9.44 -5.37 12.50
N THR A 240 -10.01 -6.41 13.09
CA THR A 240 -9.64 -7.80 12.84
C THR A 240 -10.70 -8.47 11.97
N ILE A 241 -10.26 -9.33 11.06
CA ILE A 241 -11.11 -10.11 10.16
C ILE A 241 -10.67 -11.56 10.31
N GLU A 242 -11.63 -12.42 10.68
CA GLU A 242 -11.40 -13.86 10.77
C GLU A 242 -11.79 -14.52 9.43
N PRO A 243 -10.97 -15.47 8.93
CA PRO A 243 -11.32 -16.25 7.76
C PRO A 243 -12.51 -17.16 8.08
N ALA A 244 -13.37 -17.40 7.09
CA ALA A 244 -14.52 -18.30 7.22
C ALA A 244 -14.09 -19.76 7.43
N PHE A 245 -12.90 -20.11 6.93
CA PHE A 245 -12.32 -21.44 7.01
C PHE A 245 -10.83 -21.30 7.35
N GLY A 246 -10.38 -21.98 8.41
CA GLY A 246 -9.01 -22.00 8.91
C GLY A 246 -8.79 -23.22 9.80
#